data_AF-A0A3A9GK91-F1
#
_entry.id   AF-A0A3A9GK91-F1
#
_cell.length_a   1.000
_cell.length_b   1.000
_cell.length_c   1.000
_cell.angle_alpha   90.00
_cell.angle_beta   90.00
_cell.angle_gamma   90.00
#
_symmetry.space_group_name_H-M   'P 1'
#
loop_
_entity.id
_entity.type
_entity.pdbx_description
1 polymer ?
#
loop_
_entity_poly.entity_id
_entity_poly.type
_entity_poly.pdbx_seq_one_letter_code
_entity_poly.pdbx_strand_id
1 'polypeptide(L)'
;MEDIRELKEQVKSLEKRVEVLEAVLNGKMARKPGRKPKLSVAQRDEIIRKHAAGSSYAKLAGEYSVGRTTICNICNGYGKREAEEDIIIPVTRC
;
A
#
# COMPACT_ATOMS: atom_id res chain seq x y z
N MET A 1 -16.41 5.88 -37.86
CA MET A 1 -14.94 6.06 -38.07
C MET A 1 -14.29 6.67 -36.83
N GLU A 2 -14.98 7.55 -36.09
CA GLU A 2 -14.61 8.01 -34.74
C GLU A 2 -14.38 6.86 -33.75
N ASP A 3 -15.27 5.88 -33.71
CA ASP A 3 -15.24 4.79 -32.71
C ASP A 3 -13.98 3.92 -32.82
N ILE A 4 -13.47 3.74 -34.04
CA ILE A 4 -12.23 2.98 -34.29
C ILE A 4 -11.01 3.76 -33.78
N ARG A 5 -11.04 5.10 -33.84
CA ARG A 5 -9.96 5.93 -33.29
C ARG A 5 -9.99 5.92 -31.77
N GLU A 6 -11.17 6.03 -31.18
CA GLU A 6 -11.34 5.99 -29.73
C GLU A 6 -10.91 4.63 -29.16
N LEU A 7 -11.32 3.53 -29.79
CA LEU A 7 -10.88 2.18 -29.42
C LEU A 7 -9.36 2.02 -29.50
N LYS A 8 -8.71 2.59 -30.52
CA LYS A 8 -7.24 2.57 -30.64
C LYS A 8 -6.54 3.32 -29.52
N GLU A 9 -7.06 4.47 -29.11
CA GLU A 9 -6.50 5.22 -27.98
C GLU A 9 -6.72 4.48 -26.65
N GLN A 10 -7.86 3.82 -26.48
CA GLN A 10 -8.11 2.98 -25.32
C GLN A 10 -7.15 1.79 -25.25
N VAL A 11 -6.91 1.09 -26.36
CA VAL A 11 -5.94 -0.03 -26.44
C VAL A 11 -4.54 0.46 -26.09
N LYS A 12 -4.10 1.58 -26.66
CA LYS A 12 -2.79 2.19 -26.36
C LYS A 12 -2.63 2.56 -24.89
N SER A 13 -3.71 3.00 -24.24
CA SER A 13 -3.72 3.27 -22.80
C SER A 13 -3.64 1.99 -21.97
N LEU A 14 -4.34 0.93 -22.39
CA LEU A 14 -4.29 -0.38 -21.75
C LEU A 14 -2.91 -1.02 -21.86
N GLU A 15 -2.27 -0.96 -23.02
CA GLU A 15 -0.90 -1.47 -23.24
C GLU A 15 0.10 -0.84 -22.26
N LYS A 16 0.04 0.50 -22.10
CA LYS A 16 0.88 1.20 -21.12
C LYS A 16 0.61 0.74 -19.68
N ARG A 17 -0.65 0.48 -19.32
CA ARG A 17 -0.99 0.00 -17.98
C ARG A 17 -0.46 -1.41 -17.74
N VAL A 18 -0.51 -2.28 -18.74
CA VAL A 18 0.05 -3.64 -18.66
C VAL A 18 1.57 -3.60 -18.47
N GLU A 19 2.28 -2.77 -19.24
CA GLU A 19 3.73 -2.60 -19.10
C GLU A 19 4.13 -2.18 -17.67
N VAL A 20 3.38 -1.24 -17.08
CA VAL A 20 3.60 -0.83 -15.69
C VAL A 20 3.34 -1.98 -14.71
N LEU A 21 2.26 -2.74 -14.90
CA LEU A 21 1.95 -3.90 -14.05
C LEU A 21 3.03 -4.98 -14.14
N GLU A 22 3.54 -5.25 -15.35
CA GLU A 22 4.65 -6.18 -15.55
C GLU A 22 5.93 -5.69 -14.84
N ALA A 23 6.22 -4.39 -14.88
CA ALA A 23 7.35 -3.81 -14.15
C ALA A 23 7.18 -3.89 -12.62
N VAL A 24 5.94 -3.77 -12.11
CA VAL A 24 5.61 -3.96 -10.69
C VAL A 24 5.80 -5.40 -10.27
N LEU A 25 5.24 -6.35 -11.02
CA LEU A 25 5.33 -7.79 -10.75
C LEU A 25 6.78 -8.26 -10.78
N ASN A 26 7.56 -7.81 -11.75
CA ASN A 26 8.98 -8.13 -11.87
C ASN A 26 9.86 -7.40 -10.84
N GLY A 27 9.28 -6.58 -9.95
CA GLY A 27 10.00 -5.84 -8.92
C GLY A 27 10.95 -4.76 -9.48
N LYS A 28 10.85 -4.44 -10.78
CA LYS A 28 11.72 -3.48 -11.49
C LYS A 28 11.32 -2.02 -11.28
N MET A 29 10.14 -1.76 -10.70
CA MET A 29 9.81 -0.41 -10.24
C MET A 29 10.73 0.00 -9.09
N ALA A 30 11.78 0.76 -9.44
CA ALA A 30 12.67 1.39 -8.48
C ALA A 30 11.84 2.30 -7.56
N ARG A 31 11.66 1.89 -6.29
CA ARG A 31 11.33 2.86 -5.24
C ARG A 31 12.41 3.93 -5.27
N LYS A 32 12.05 5.20 -5.14
CA LYS A 32 13.02 6.31 -5.02
C LYS A 32 14.18 5.86 -4.13
N PRO A 33 15.41 5.75 -4.65
CA PRO A 33 16.53 5.26 -3.88
C PRO A 33 16.71 6.17 -2.66
N GLY A 34 16.79 5.57 -1.47
CA GLY A 34 16.97 6.30 -0.20
C GLY A 34 15.83 6.18 0.83
N ARG A 35 14.64 5.69 0.47
CA ARG A 35 13.57 5.47 1.47
C ARG A 35 13.76 4.14 2.19
N LYS A 36 14.64 4.10 3.18
CA LYS A 36 14.73 2.99 4.14
C LYS A 36 13.47 3.01 5.01
N PRO A 37 12.64 1.94 5.01
CA PRO A 37 11.50 1.87 5.91
C PRO A 37 12.00 1.89 7.36
N LYS A 38 11.49 2.81 8.19
CA LYS A 38 11.83 2.88 9.62
C LYS A 38 11.36 1.66 10.42
N LEU A 39 10.38 0.93 9.90
CA LEU A 39 9.79 -0.24 10.53
C LEU A 39 9.99 -1.48 9.67
N SER A 40 10.45 -2.55 10.30
CA SER A 40 10.54 -3.89 9.71
C SER A 40 9.14 -4.46 9.42
N VAL A 41 9.07 -5.56 8.67
CA VAL A 41 7.79 -6.24 8.40
C VAL A 41 7.20 -6.77 9.72
N ALA A 42 7.99 -7.43 10.55
CA ALA A 42 7.55 -7.97 11.84
C ALA A 42 6.98 -6.90 12.80
N GLN A 43 7.57 -5.70 12.83
CA GLN A 43 7.06 -4.60 13.66
C GLN A 43 5.69 -4.11 13.18
N ARG A 44 5.40 -4.15 11.88
CA ARG A 44 4.09 -3.77 11.34
C ARG A 44 3.03 -4.77 11.74
N ASP A 45 3.35 -6.06 11.67
CA ASP A 45 2.42 -7.12 12.08
C ASP A 45 2.10 -7.03 13.58
N GLU A 46 3.10 -6.71 14.40
CA GLU A 46 2.90 -6.47 15.83
C GLU A 46 2.01 -5.24 16.09
N ILE A 47 2.22 -4.13 15.35
CA ILE A 47 1.37 -2.93 15.41
C ILE A 47 -0.08 -3.26 15.06
N ILE A 48 -0.31 -4.05 14.01
CA ILE A 48 -1.64 -4.48 13.59
C ILE A 48 -2.30 -5.33 14.68
N ARG A 49 -1.57 -6.30 15.26
CA ARG A 49 -2.08 -7.13 16.36
C ARG A 49 -2.42 -6.32 17.61
N LYS A 50 -1.55 -5.38 18.01
CA LYS A 50 -1.79 -4.52 19.18
C LYS A 50 -2.97 -3.58 18.97
N HIS A 51 -3.14 -3.04 17.75
CA HIS A 51 -4.34 -2.27 17.39
C HIS A 51 -5.59 -3.13 17.47
N ALA A 52 -5.58 -4.32 16.86
CA ALA A 52 -6.72 -5.25 16.92
C ALA A 52 -7.11 -5.62 18.37
N ALA A 53 -6.13 -5.64 19.29
CA ALA A 53 -6.35 -5.78 20.74
C ALA A 53 -6.89 -4.51 21.45
N GLY A 54 -7.18 -3.43 20.72
CA GLY A 54 -7.74 -2.18 21.24
C GLY A 54 -6.71 -1.08 21.56
N SER A 55 -5.45 -1.22 21.17
CA SER A 55 -4.44 -0.17 21.43
C SER A 55 -4.68 1.07 20.57
N SER A 56 -4.62 2.25 21.17
CA SER A 56 -4.79 3.51 20.44
C SER A 56 -3.58 3.85 19.57
N TYR A 57 -3.83 4.55 18.45
CA TYR A 57 -2.78 5.03 17.55
C TYR A 57 -1.71 5.88 18.26
N ALA A 58 -2.09 6.65 19.29
CA ALA A 58 -1.17 7.49 20.04
C ALA A 58 -0.18 6.65 20.89
N LYS A 59 -0.65 5.56 21.48
CA LYS A 59 0.17 4.65 22.28
C LYS A 59 1.19 3.92 21.40
N LEU A 60 0.73 3.39 20.26
CA LEU A 60 1.58 2.71 19.28
C LEU A 60 2.61 3.67 18.64
N ALA A 61 2.22 4.91 18.36
CA ALA A 61 3.13 5.92 17.84
C ALA A 61 4.30 6.21 18.80
N GLY A 62 4.02 6.29 20.11
CA GLY A 62 5.04 6.48 21.13
C GLY A 62 5.97 5.28 21.27
N GLU A 63 5.41 4.07 21.32
CA GLU A 63 6.18 2.82 21.51
C GLU A 63 7.16 2.57 20.36
N TYR A 64 6.74 2.81 19.13
CA TYR A 64 7.56 2.57 17.93
C TYR A 64 8.27 3.83 17.41
N SER A 65 8.18 4.96 18.13
CA SER A 65 8.77 6.25 17.72
C SER A 65 8.42 6.64 16.27
N VAL A 66 7.17 6.41 15.88
CA VAL A 66 6.66 6.75 14.54
C VAL A 66 5.47 7.69 14.64
N GLY A 67 5.25 8.49 13.59
CA GLY A 67 4.09 9.37 13.53
C GLY A 67 2.76 8.60 13.55
N ARG A 68 1.72 9.20 14.13
CA ARG A 68 0.35 8.65 14.14
C ARG A 68 -0.16 8.30 12.75
N THR A 69 0.17 9.12 11.75
CA THR A 69 -0.17 8.89 10.35
C THR A 69 0.47 7.62 9.80
N THR A 70 1.69 7.27 10.25
CA THR A 70 2.36 6.02 9.88
C THR A 70 1.62 4.81 10.45
N ILE A 71 1.21 4.85 11.72
CA ILE A 71 0.43 3.76 12.33
C ILE A 71 -0.93 3.62 11.63
N CYS A 72 -1.62 4.73 11.38
CA CYS A 72 -2.88 4.74 10.63
C CYS A 72 -2.73 4.10 9.24
N ASN A 73 -1.70 4.48 8.49
CA ASN A 73 -1.42 3.91 7.17
C ASN A 73 -1.08 2.41 7.23
N ILE A 74 -0.39 1.96 8.27
CA ILE A 74 -0.09 0.53 8.50
C ILE A 74 -1.38 -0.25 8.74
N CYS A 75 -2.24 0.24 9.64
CA CYS A 75 -3.51 -0.39 9.96
C CYS A 75 -4.49 -0.37 8.77
N ASN A 76 -4.47 0.68 7.97
CA ASN A 76 -5.31 0.84 6.77
C ASN A 76 -4.74 0.14 5.52
N GLY A 77 -3.63 -0.59 5.63
CA GLY A 77 -3.07 -1.37 4.54
C GLY A 77 -2.32 -0.58 3.45
N TYR A 78 -2.06 0.72 3.65
CA TYR A 78 -1.25 1.53 2.73
C TYR A 78 0.22 1.09 2.79
N GLY A 79 0.56 0.05 2.03
CA GLY A 79 1.91 -0.49 1.93
C GLY A 79 2.04 -2.01 2.03
N LYS A 80 0.95 -2.78 1.99
CA LYS A 80 1.00 -4.24 1.81
C LYS A 80 1.48 -4.56 0.38
N ARG A 81 2.52 -5.38 0.25
CA ARG A 81 2.65 -6.33 -0.86
C ARG A 81 2.11 -7.63 -0.27
N GLU A 82 1.08 -8.15 -0.91
CA GLU A 82 0.28 -9.27 -0.42
C GLU A 82 1.15 -10.52 -0.18
N ALA A 83 0.97 -11.11 0.99
CA ALA A 83 1.00 -12.55 1.20
C ALA A 83 -0.08 -12.82 2.26
N GLU A 84 -1.09 -13.57 1.84
CA GLU A 84 -2.23 -14.13 2.56
C GLU A 84 -3.22 -13.22 3.33
N GLU A 85 -4.48 -13.34 2.88
CA GLU A 85 -5.76 -13.27 3.61
C GLU A 85 -6.37 -11.90 4.00
N ASP A 86 -7.35 -11.54 3.16
CA ASP A 86 -8.68 -10.98 3.48
C ASP A 86 -8.86 -10.27 4.82
N ILE A 87 -8.86 -8.93 4.78
CA ILE A 87 -9.85 -8.13 5.51
C ILE A 87 -10.16 -6.89 4.67
N ILE A 88 -11.35 -6.85 4.06
CA ILE A 88 -11.96 -5.61 3.58
C ILE A 88 -12.35 -4.81 4.82
N ILE A 89 -11.46 -3.91 5.29
CA ILE A 89 -11.82 -2.96 6.33
C ILE A 89 -12.48 -1.75 5.64
N PRO A 90 -13.71 -1.35 6.03
CA PRO A 90 -14.36 -0.20 5.43
C PRO A 90 -13.49 1.04 5.63
N VAL A 91 -13.28 1.78 4.53
CA VAL A 91 -12.44 2.98 4.49
C VAL A 91 -13.12 4.10 5.27
N THR A 92 -13.02 4.10 6.60
CA THR A 92 -13.32 5.28 7.40
C THR A 92 -12.14 6.24 7.29
N ARG A 93 -12.34 7.35 6.56
CA ARG A 93 -11.43 8.50 6.56
C ARG A 93 -11.17 8.91 8.02
N CYS A 94 -9.92 8.78 8.45
CA CYS A 94 -9.41 9.52 9.62
C CYS A 94 -9.12 10.97 9.24
#